data_AF-A0A965QYD0-F1
#
_entry.id   AF-A0A965QYD0-F1
#
_cell.length_a   1.000
_cell.length_b   1.000
_cell.length_c   1.000
_cell.angle_alpha   90.00
_cell.angle_beta   90.00
_cell.angle_gamma   90.00
#
_symmetry.space_group_name_H-M   'P 1'
#
loop_
_entity.id
_entity.type
_entity.pdbx_description
1 polymer ?
#
loop_
_entity_poly.entity_id
_entity_poly.type
_entity_poly.pdbx_seq_one_letter_code
_entity_poly.pdbx_strand_id
1 'polypeptide(L)'
;MLTIAELPEYIRRAEKLLSATERLDIVTYLAAHPKSGDLMEGTGGVRKLRWGRGAQGKSGGVRVIYYVHSDVMPLYLITLFAKNERAN
;
A
#
# COMPACT_ATOMS: atom_id res chain seq x y z
N MET A 1 -5.60 -15.50 1.42
CA MET A 1 -6.04 -14.14 1.78
C MET A 1 -5.47 -13.84 3.15
N LEU A 2 -4.71 -12.75 3.31
CA LEU A 2 -4.15 -12.34 4.60
C LEU A 2 -5.00 -11.25 5.25
N THR A 3 -5.04 -11.27 6.58
CA THR A 3 -5.58 -10.15 7.36
C THR A 3 -4.70 -8.92 7.17
N ILE A 4 -5.33 -7.75 7.00
CA ILE A 4 -4.64 -6.46 6.86
C ILE A 4 -4.75 -5.68 8.16
N ALA A 5 -3.62 -5.19 8.66
CA ALA A 5 -3.58 -4.25 9.77
C ALA A 5 -3.12 -2.88 9.25
N GLU A 6 -3.97 -1.87 9.37
CA GLU A 6 -3.68 -0.51 8.91
C GLU A 6 -3.05 0.31 10.04
N LEU A 7 -1.82 0.81 9.86
CA LEU A 7 -1.18 1.65 10.87
C LEU A 7 -1.77 3.07 10.83
N PRO A 8 -1.74 3.83 11.94
CA PRO A 8 -2.28 5.18 12.00
C PRO A 8 -1.71 6.14 10.94
N GLU A 9 -0.43 6.00 10.59
CA GLU A 9 0.19 6.83 9.54
C GLU A 9 -0.37 6.51 8.15
N TYR A 10 -0.60 5.23 7.85
CA TYR A 10 -1.26 4.83 6.61
C TYR A 10 -2.67 5.44 6.51
N ILE A 11 -3.48 5.32 7.57
CA ILE A 11 -4.85 5.85 7.60
C ILE A 11 -4.86 7.36 7.32
N ARG A 12 -4.02 8.13 8.04
CA ARG A 12 -3.91 9.60 7.86
C ARG A 12 -3.52 10.01 6.45
N ARG A 13 -2.63 9.24 5.81
CA ARG A 13 -2.16 9.51 4.43
C ARG A 13 -3.21 9.10 3.41
N ALA A 14 -3.85 7.96 3.61
CA ALA A 14 -4.90 7.43 2.76
C ALA A 14 -6.10 8.38 2.67
N GLU A 15 -6.57 8.91 3.80
CA GLU A 15 -7.68 9.88 3.83
C GLU A 15 -7.40 11.16 3.03
N LYS A 16 -6.13 11.53 2.86
CA LYS A 16 -5.72 12.73 2.10
C LYS A 16 -5.51 12.44 0.61
N LEU A 17 -5.14 11.22 0.26
CA LEU A 17 -4.62 10.88 -1.06
C LEU A 17 -5.54 9.93 -1.85
N LEU A 18 -6.49 9.27 -1.18
CA LEU A 18 -7.34 8.23 -1.74
C LEU A 18 -8.81 8.46 -1.34
N SER A 19 -9.71 8.13 -2.26
CA SER A 19 -11.11 7.89 -1.94
C SER A 19 -11.27 6.60 -1.12
N ALA A 20 -12.42 6.46 -0.44
CA ALA A 20 -12.74 5.25 0.32
C ALA A 20 -12.70 3.98 -0.55
N THR A 21 -13.17 4.07 -1.81
CA THR A 21 -13.12 2.95 -2.76
C THR A 21 -11.69 2.60 -3.15
N GLU A 22 -10.84 3.59 -3.44
CA GLU A 22 -9.43 3.31 -3.79
C GLU A 22 -8.67 2.69 -2.61
N ARG A 23 -8.92 3.15 -1.38
CA ARG A 23 -8.35 2.54 -0.18
C ARG A 23 -8.81 1.08 -0.04
N LEU A 24 -10.10 0.81 -0.26
CA LEU A 24 -10.64 -0.55 -0.20
C LEU A 24 -10.04 -1.46 -1.28
N ASP A 25 -9.83 -0.95 -2.49
CA ASP A 25 -9.20 -1.71 -3.57
C ASP A 25 -7.77 -2.13 -3.20
N ILE A 26 -6.98 -1.22 -2.61
CA ILE A 26 -5.61 -1.53 -2.15
C ILE A 26 -5.64 -2.61 -1.07
N VAL A 27 -6.51 -2.48 -0.06
CA VAL A 27 -6.63 -3.45 1.04
C VAL A 27 -7.02 -4.82 0.50
N THR A 28 -8.03 -4.88 -0.37
CA THR A 28 -8.52 -6.12 -0.98
C THR A 28 -7.45 -6.77 -1.85
N TYR A 29 -6.77 -5.97 -2.68
CA TYR A 29 -5.71 -6.46 -3.55
C TYR A 29 -4.53 -7.01 -2.75
N LEU A 30 -4.05 -6.30 -1.72
CA LEU A 30 -2.92 -6.74 -0.91
C LEU A 30 -3.26 -7.95 -0.03
N ALA A 31 -4.52 -8.09 0.41
CA ALA A 31 -4.97 -9.30 1.09
C ALA A 31 -4.88 -10.54 0.19
N ALA A 32 -5.15 -10.39 -1.11
CA ALA A 32 -5.07 -11.48 -2.10
C ALA A 32 -3.64 -11.68 -2.65
N HIS A 33 -2.88 -10.60 -2.80
CA HIS A 33 -1.56 -10.57 -3.46
C HIS A 33 -0.49 -9.93 -2.56
N PRO A 34 -0.17 -10.52 -1.40
CA PRO A 34 0.74 -9.91 -0.42
C PRO A 34 2.17 -9.73 -0.95
N LYS A 35 2.58 -10.47 -2.00
CA LYS A 35 3.93 -10.39 -2.59
C LYS A 35 4.02 -9.48 -3.83
N SER A 36 2.94 -8.76 -4.18
CA SER A 36 2.85 -7.92 -5.39
C SER A 36 3.74 -6.68 -5.40
N GLY A 37 4.12 -6.17 -4.23
CA GLY A 37 5.06 -5.07 -4.10
C GLY A 37 6.52 -5.50 -4.20
N ASP A 38 7.36 -4.61 -4.74
CA ASP A 38 8.80 -4.79 -4.84
C ASP A 38 9.40 -4.90 -3.44
N LEU A 39 10.22 -5.93 -3.17
CA LEU A 39 10.94 -6.04 -1.91
C LEU A 39 11.94 -4.89 -1.79
N MET A 40 11.89 -4.17 -0.67
CA MET A 40 12.91 -3.19 -0.33
C MET A 40 14.05 -3.95 0.36
N GLU A 41 15.14 -4.18 -0.36
CA GLU A 41 16.29 -4.93 0.15
C GLU A 41 16.85 -4.30 1.45
N GLY A 42 17.34 -5.15 2.36
CA GLY A 42 17.87 -4.71 3.64
C GLY A 42 16.83 -4.32 4.71
N THR A 43 15.53 -4.42 4.42
CA THR A 43 14.45 -4.05 5.36
C THR A 43 13.79 -5.23 6.07
N GLY A 44 14.20 -6.47 5.76
CA GLY A 44 13.68 -7.69 6.40
C GLY A 44 12.24 -8.07 6.01
N GLY A 45 11.67 -7.49 4.95
CA GLY A 45 10.34 -7.87 4.44
C GLY A 45 9.41 -6.71 4.10
N VAL A 46 9.89 -5.47 4.16
CA VAL A 46 9.11 -4.31 3.69
C VAL A 46 9.05 -4.31 2.17
N ARG A 47 7.87 -4.03 1.63
CA ARG A 47 7.57 -4.01 0.21
C ARG A 47 6.97 -2.67 -0.21
N LYS A 48 7.22 -2.31 -1.46
CA LYS A 48 6.73 -1.10 -2.12
C LYS A 48 5.81 -1.47 -3.29
N LEU A 49 4.50 -1.25 -3.12
CA LEU A 49 3.52 -1.42 -4.20
C LEU A 49 3.30 -0.08 -4.92
N ARG A 50 3.42 -0.07 -6.24
CA ARG A 50 3.00 1.06 -7.09
C ARG A 50 1.52 0.88 -7.43
N TRP A 51 0.68 1.79 -6.96
CA TRP A 51 -0.76 1.73 -7.19
C TRP A 51 -1.22 2.89 -8.08
N GLY A 52 -1.71 2.60 -9.28
CA GLY A 52 -2.24 3.61 -10.19
C GLY A 52 -3.55 3.13 -10.81
N ARG A 53 -4.56 4.02 -10.86
CA ARG A 53 -5.80 3.75 -11.60
C ARG A 53 -5.69 4.23 -13.04
N GLY A 54 -6.13 3.39 -13.97
CA GLY A 54 -6.37 3.77 -15.35
C GLY A 54 -7.61 4.67 -15.47
N ALA A 55 -7.46 5.74 -16.25
CA ALA A 55 -8.52 6.48 -16.96
C ALA A 55 -9.54 7.37 -16.23
N GLN A 56 -9.42 7.71 -14.94
CA GLN A 56 -10.37 8.68 -14.35
C GLN A 56 -9.74 9.64 -13.32
N GLY A 57 -9.37 10.83 -13.79
CA GLY A 57 -9.33 12.08 -13.03
C GLY A 57 -8.34 12.21 -11.84
N LYS A 58 -7.33 13.07 -12.01
CA LYS A 58 -6.53 13.78 -10.99
C LYS A 58 -5.83 13.03 -9.83
N SER A 59 -6.08 11.75 -9.51
CA SER A 59 -5.29 11.01 -8.51
C SER A 59 -4.07 10.35 -9.17
N GLY A 60 -2.99 11.12 -9.31
CA GLY A 60 -1.67 10.57 -9.64
C GLY A 60 -1.33 9.45 -8.66
N GLY A 61 -1.01 8.26 -9.19
CA GLY A 61 -0.86 7.04 -8.40
C GLY A 61 -0.03 7.17 -7.12
N VAL A 62 -0.28 6.29 -6.15
CA VAL A 62 0.41 6.28 -4.86
C VAL A 62 1.43 5.14 -4.80
N ARG A 63 2.42 5.28 -3.93
CA ARG A 63 3.29 4.18 -3.53
C ARG A 63 2.92 3.76 -2.12
N VAL A 64 2.51 2.51 -1.96
CA VAL A 64 2.12 1.91 -0.68
C VAL A 64 3.31 1.15 -0.12
N ILE A 65 3.67 1.46 1.12
CA ILE A 65 4.72 0.77 1.86
C ILE A 65 4.07 -0.13 2.89
N TYR A 66 4.39 -1.42 2.84
CA TYR A 66 3.77 -2.40 3.69
C TYR A 66 4.77 -3.50 4.09
N TYR A 67 4.50 -4.20 5.18
CA TYR A 67 5.32 -5.29 5.66
C TYR A 67 4.57 -6.61 5.57
N VAL A 68 5.25 -7.64 5.07
CA VAL A 68 4.77 -9.02 5.09
C VAL A 68 5.94 -9.95 5.40
N HIS A 69 5.73 -10.86 6.35
CA HIS A 69 6.74 -11.83 6.77
C HIS A 69 6.31 -13.27 6.49
N SER A 70 5.07 -13.61 6.86
CA SER A 70 4.55 -14.99 6.81
C SER A 70 3.03 -14.98 6.74
N ASP A 71 2.44 -16.10 6.31
CA ASP A 71 0.99 -16.23 6.15
C ASP A 71 0.22 -16.36 7.48
N VAL A 72 0.93 -16.50 8.61
CA VAL A 72 0.34 -16.56 9.97
C VAL A 72 0.28 -15.20 10.67
N MET A 73 0.83 -14.15 10.05
CA MET A 73 0.79 -12.79 10.58
C MET A 73 0.04 -11.86 9.63
N PRO A 74 -0.61 -10.81 10.15
CA PRO A 74 -1.19 -9.78 9.30
C PRO A 74 -0.14 -9.14 8.39
N LEU A 75 -0.59 -8.68 7.23
CA LEU A 75 0.17 -7.72 6.44
C LEU A 75 -0.11 -6.33 7.01
N TYR A 76 0.96 -5.61 7.34
CA TYR A 76 0.87 -4.30 7.96
C TYR A 76 1.03 -3.19 6.90
N LEU A 77 0.01 -2.37 6.71
CA LEU A 77 0.11 -1.16 5.89
C LEU A 77 0.76 -0.06 6.71
N ILE A 78 2.00 0.28 6.38
CA ILE A 78 2.83 1.20 7.17
C ILE A 78 2.51 2.65 6.80
N THR A 79 2.61 2.98 5.51
CA THR A 79 2.38 4.33 5.00
C THR A 79 2.14 4.31 3.49
N LEU A 80 1.73 5.45 2.93
CA LEU A 80 1.68 5.67 1.49
C LEU A 80 2.01 7.12 1.17
N PHE A 81 2.49 7.37 -0.04
CA PHE A 81 2.79 8.71 -0.53
C PHE A 81 2.47 8.86 -2.02
N ALA A 82 2.19 10.09 -2.45
CA ALA A 82 1.87 10.37 -3.84
C ALA A 82 3.09 10.15 -4.76
N LYS A 83 2.86 9.86 -6.04
CA LYS A 83 3.93 9.65 -7.04
C LYS A 83 5.03 10.73 -7.01
N ASN A 84 4.64 11.99 -6.76
CA ASN A 84 5.52 13.15 -6.83
C ASN A 84 6.16 13.56 -5.48
N GLU A 85 5.85 12.86 -4.39
CA GLU A 85 6.29 13.28 -3.05
C GLU A 85 7.71 12.78 -2.70
N ARG A 86 8.16 11.66 -3.30
CA ARG A 86 9.48 11.07 -3.07
C ARG A 86 10.07 10.56 -4.39
N ALA A 87 11.36 10.82 -4.59
CA ALA A 87 12.16 10.16 -5.62
C ALA A 87 12.23 8.64 -5.34
N ASN A 88 12.30 7.84 -6.41
CA ASN A 88 12.16 6.38 -6.38
C ASN A 88 13.23 5.65 -5.58
#